data_AF-A0A535GNG9-F1
#
_entry.id   AF-A0A535GNG9-F1
#
_cell.length_a   1.000
_cell.length_b   1.000
_cell.length_c   1.000
_cell.angle_alpha   90.00
_cell.angle_beta   90.00
_cell.angle_gamma   90.00
#
_symmetry.space_group_name_H-M   'P 1'
#
loop_
_entity.id
_entity.type
_entity.pdbx_description
1 polymer ?
#
loop_
_entity_poly.entity_id
_entity_poly.type
_entity_poly.pdbx_seq_one_letter_code
_entity_poly.pdbx_strand_id
1 'polypeptide(L)'
;MRTRALLVVLLLLWIAGTPGLGVDTRTSDGVGLGAIYGVAFLVAIVALVATWWRPRWVGPLAMIVGAAAVLLALADLAGLTNAFRPSSFLAALDIAVAIVGAALVWSGFRTRAVFA
;
A
#
# COMPACT_ATOMS: atom_id res chain seq x y z
N MET A 1 -0.01 -13.83 -12.22
CA MET A 1 -1.36 -13.23 -11.98
C MET A 1 -1.58 -12.82 -10.53
N ARG A 2 -1.25 -13.68 -9.54
CA ARG A 2 -1.43 -13.40 -8.11
C ARG A 2 -0.92 -12.03 -7.62
N THR A 3 0.30 -11.63 -7.98
CA THR A 3 0.88 -10.34 -7.56
C THR A 3 0.13 -9.12 -8.11
N ARG A 4 -0.38 -9.20 -9.35
CA ARG A 4 -1.19 -8.13 -9.94
C ARG A 4 -2.51 -7.96 -9.21
N ALA A 5 -3.17 -9.07 -8.87
CA ALA A 5 -4.40 -9.05 -8.08
C ALA A 5 -4.17 -8.43 -6.70
N LEU A 6 -3.04 -8.76 -6.03
CA LEU A 6 -2.69 -8.16 -4.74
C LEU A 6 -2.42 -6.65 -4.85
N LEU A 7 -1.75 -6.19 -5.91
CA LEU A 7 -1.56 -4.75 -6.16
C LEU A 7 -2.90 -4.03 -6.38
N VAL A 8 -3.83 -4.64 -7.11
CA VAL A 8 -5.18 -4.09 -7.31
C VAL A 8 -5.93 -4.00 -5.99
N VAL A 9 -5.91 -5.06 -5.18
CA VAL A 9 -6.55 -5.05 -3.85
C VAL A 9 -5.94 -3.98 -2.96
N LEU A 10 -4.61 -3.83 -2.94
CA LEU A 10 -3.93 -2.78 -2.19
C LEU A 10 -4.40 -1.39 -2.63
N LEU A 11 -4.49 -1.14 -3.94
CA LEU A 11 -4.98 0.13 -4.47
C LEU A 11 -6.43 0.40 -4.05
N LEU A 12 -7.31 -0.60 -4.07
CA LEU A 12 -8.69 -0.44 -3.63
C LEU A 12 -8.79 -0.11 -2.13
N LEU A 13 -7.98 -0.76 -1.29
CA LEU A 13 -7.91 -0.45 0.14
C LEU A 13 -7.42 0.98 0.37
N TRP A 14 -6.39 1.42 -0.37
CA TRP A 14 -5.91 2.78 -0.28
C TRP A 14 -6.91 3.81 -0.80
N ILE A 15 -7.68 3.53 -1.86
CA ILE A 15 -8.76 4.44 -2.30
C ILE A 15 -9.74 4.66 -1.16
N ALA A 16 -10.14 3.62 -0.43
CA ALA A 16 -11.05 3.74 0.70
C ALA A 16 -10.49 4.59 1.87
N GLY A 17 -9.17 4.59 2.08
CA GLY A 17 -8.50 5.26 3.19
C GLY A 17 -7.75 6.56 2.87
N THR A 18 -7.61 6.93 1.59
CA THR A 18 -6.84 8.12 1.19
C THR A 18 -7.69 9.38 1.32
N PRO A 19 -7.20 10.44 1.97
CA PRO A 19 -7.91 11.71 2.08
C PRO A 19 -8.23 12.29 0.70
N GLY A 20 -9.49 12.64 0.47
CA GLY A 20 -9.95 13.24 -0.80
C GLY A 20 -10.28 12.24 -1.93
N LEU A 21 -10.03 10.94 -1.73
CA LEU A 21 -10.43 9.87 -2.66
C LEU A 21 -11.40 8.85 -2.04
N GLY A 22 -11.42 8.74 -0.71
CA GLY A 22 -12.14 7.71 0.04
C GLY A 22 -13.34 8.18 0.86
N VAL A 23 -13.88 7.23 1.64
CA VAL A 23 -15.09 7.40 2.46
C VAL A 23 -14.78 8.12 3.78
N ASP A 24 -13.55 7.97 4.29
CA ASP A 24 -13.13 8.56 5.57
C ASP A 24 -12.11 9.67 5.31
N THR A 25 -12.53 10.92 5.47
CA THR A 25 -11.65 12.09 5.36
C THR A 25 -10.82 12.20 6.64
N ARG A 26 -9.62 11.61 6.69
CA ARG A 26 -8.63 12.00 7.71
C ARG A 26 -8.54 13.53 7.63
N THR A 27 -8.89 14.22 8.71
CA THR A 27 -8.96 15.68 8.72
C THR A 27 -7.60 16.21 8.26
N SER A 28 -7.66 17.08 7.26
CA SER A 28 -6.58 17.46 6.34
C SER A 28 -5.48 18.31 6.97
N ASP A 29 -5.14 18.09 8.24
CA ASP A 29 -4.31 19.01 9.02
C ASP A 29 -2.81 18.95 8.65
N GLY A 30 -2.42 18.16 7.64
CA GLY A 30 -1.05 18.16 7.13
C GLY A 30 -0.97 17.81 5.65
N VAL A 31 -0.63 18.81 4.82
CA VAL A 31 -0.23 18.65 3.41
C VAL A 31 0.84 17.55 3.25
N GLY A 32 1.69 17.37 4.26
CA GLY A 32 2.72 16.32 4.30
C GLY A 32 2.17 14.90 4.32
N LEU A 33 1.11 14.61 5.08
CA LEU A 33 0.52 13.27 5.13
C LEU A 33 -0.16 12.92 3.81
N GLY A 34 -0.93 13.86 3.25
CA GLY A 34 -1.54 13.70 1.93
C GLY A 34 -0.50 13.40 0.84
N ALA A 35 0.65 14.07 0.87
CA ALA A 35 1.76 13.81 -0.03
C ALA A 35 2.37 12.41 0.16
N ILE A 36 2.58 11.97 1.41
CA ILE A 36 3.13 10.63 1.71
C ILE A 36 2.23 9.52 1.17
N TYR A 37 0.93 9.55 1.48
CA TYR A 37 0.00 8.53 0.95
C TYR A 37 -0.19 8.66 -0.56
N GLY A 38 -0.24 9.88 -1.10
CA GLY A 38 -0.34 10.12 -2.53
C GLY A 38 0.85 9.56 -3.30
N VAL A 39 2.07 9.77 -2.82
CA VAL A 39 3.28 9.20 -3.42
C VAL A 39 3.26 7.67 -3.33
N ALA A 40 2.93 7.10 -2.17
CA ALA A 40 2.84 5.65 -2.01
C ALA A 40 1.81 5.04 -2.98
N PHE A 41 0.64 5.66 -3.11
CA PHE A 41 -0.42 5.28 -4.04
C PHE A 41 0.04 5.32 -5.50
N LEU A 42 0.67 6.42 -5.92
CA LEU A 42 1.22 6.56 -7.28
C LEU A 42 2.31 5.52 -7.56
N VAL A 43 3.17 5.23 -6.60
CA VAL A 43 4.19 4.18 -6.73
C VAL A 43 3.55 2.81 -6.93
N ALA A 44 2.45 2.49 -6.24
CA ALA A 44 1.71 1.25 -6.47
C ALA A 44 1.05 1.19 -7.85
N ILE A 45 0.52 2.30 -8.37
CA ILE A 45 0.00 2.38 -9.75
C ILE A 45 1.13 2.13 -10.74
N VAL A 46 2.25 2.84 -10.61
CA VAL A 46 3.41 2.68 -11.50
C VAL A 46 3.93 1.25 -11.44
N ALA A 47 4.00 0.64 -10.26
CA ALA A 47 4.39 -0.75 -10.09
C ALA A 47 3.43 -1.70 -10.82
N LEU A 48 2.11 -1.48 -10.66
CA LEU A 48 1.09 -2.25 -11.35
C LEU A 48 1.25 -2.12 -12.88
N VAL A 49 1.34 -0.90 -13.40
CA VAL A 49 1.55 -0.60 -14.84
C VAL A 49 2.82 -1.26 -15.37
N ALA A 50 3.92 -1.14 -14.63
CA ALA A 50 5.21 -1.74 -14.99
C ALA A 50 5.14 -3.27 -15.08
N THR A 51 4.22 -3.93 -14.36
CA THR A 51 4.06 -5.38 -14.44
C THR A 51 3.62 -5.87 -15.82
N TRP A 52 2.99 -5.04 -16.65
CA TRP A 52 2.62 -5.42 -18.02
C TRP A 52 3.76 -5.22 -19.01
N TRP A 53 4.60 -4.20 -18.82
CA TRP A 53 5.70 -3.92 -19.76
C TRP A 53 6.96 -4.72 -19.49
N ARG A 54 7.29 -5.00 -18.23
CA ARG A 54 8.54 -5.70 -17.88
C ARG A 54 8.30 -6.72 -16.75
N PRO A 55 7.93 -7.97 -17.07
CA PRO A 55 7.62 -9.02 -16.10
C PRO A 55 8.73 -9.30 -15.07
N ARG A 56 10.00 -9.11 -15.45
CA ARG A 56 11.17 -9.27 -14.56
C ARG A 56 11.18 -8.33 -13.35
N TRP A 57 10.49 -7.18 -13.43
CA TRP A 57 10.45 -6.20 -12.34
C TRP A 57 9.30 -6.44 -11.34
N VAL A 58 8.41 -7.39 -11.63
CA VAL A 58 7.23 -7.65 -10.80
C VAL A 58 7.62 -8.01 -9.37
N GLY A 59 8.62 -8.88 -9.19
CA GLY A 59 9.10 -9.28 -7.87
C GLY A 59 9.66 -8.12 -7.05
N PRO A 60 10.71 -7.41 -7.55
CA PRO A 60 11.25 -6.22 -6.90
C PRO A 60 10.21 -5.15 -6.55
N LEU A 61 9.35 -4.78 -7.50
CA LEU A 61 8.37 -3.71 -7.31
C LEU A 61 7.30 -4.10 -6.29
N ALA A 62 6.83 -5.35 -6.31
CA ALA A 62 5.88 -5.84 -5.32
C ALA A 62 6.48 -5.85 -3.90
N MET A 63 7.78 -6.15 -3.76
CA MET A 63 8.45 -6.06 -2.46
C MET A 63 8.53 -4.62 -1.94
N ILE A 64 8.92 -3.67 -2.80
CA ILE A 64 9.03 -2.26 -2.40
C ILE A 64 7.66 -1.69 -2.03
N VAL A 65 6.65 -1.89 -2.88
CA VAL A 65 5.29 -1.41 -2.62
C VAL A 65 4.70 -2.08 -1.39
N GLY A 66 4.84 -3.41 -1.27
CA GLY A 66 4.33 -4.16 -0.13
C GLY A 66 4.98 -3.73 1.19
N ALA A 67 6.30 -3.52 1.20
CA ALA A 67 7.01 -3.06 2.38
C ALA A 67 6.60 -1.63 2.78
N ALA A 68 6.50 -0.72 1.81
CA ALA A 68 6.03 0.64 2.06
C ALA A 68 4.61 0.63 2.65
N ALA A 69 3.71 -0.18 2.09
CA ALA A 69 2.34 -0.32 2.60
C ALA A 69 2.29 -0.84 4.04
N VAL A 70 3.09 -1.87 4.36
CA VAL A 70 3.18 -2.39 5.74
C VAL A 70 3.70 -1.33 6.70
N LEU A 71 4.79 -0.64 6.34
CA LEU A 71 5.38 0.37 7.21
C LEU A 71 4.43 1.54 7.47
N LEU A 72 3.72 2.00 6.44
CA LEU A 72 2.71 3.06 6.57
C LEU A 72 1.55 2.60 7.46
N ALA A 73 0.99 1.42 7.21
CA ALA A 73 -0.11 0.90 8.02
C ALA A 73 0.27 0.71 9.50
N LEU A 74 1.48 0.20 9.76
CA LEU A 74 1.98 0.06 11.14
C LEU A 74 2.21 1.42 11.80
N ALA A 75 2.70 2.41 11.06
CA ALA A 75 2.85 3.77 11.56
C ALA A 75 1.49 4.39 11.92
N ASP A 76 0.45 4.12 11.13
CA ASP A 76 -0.92 4.56 11.39
C ASP A 76 -1.50 3.91 12.63
N LEU A 77 -1.37 2.58 12.75
CA LEU A 77 -1.83 1.82 13.91
C LEU A 77 -1.09 2.19 15.20
N ALA A 78 0.18 2.61 15.09
CA ALA A 78 0.97 3.12 16.20
C ALA A 78 0.66 4.59 16.54
N GLY A 79 -0.19 5.27 15.76
CA GLY A 79 -0.52 6.68 15.95
C GLY A 79 0.62 7.64 15.61
N LEU A 80 1.58 7.23 14.78
CA LEU A 80 2.74 8.05 14.40
C LEU A 80 2.41 9.06 13.30
N THR A 81 1.40 8.77 12.49
CA THR A 81 0.99 9.60 11.34
C THR A 81 -0.23 10.46 11.65
N ASN A 82 -1.01 10.13 12.68
CA ASN A 82 -2.16 10.91 13.06
C ASN A 82 -2.24 11.01 14.58
N ALA A 83 -2.35 12.23 15.12
CA ALA A 83 -2.38 12.49 16.56
C ALA A 83 -3.68 11.97 17.21
N PHE A 84 -4.70 11.71 16.40
CA PHE A 84 -5.96 11.12 16.85
C PHE A 84 -5.95 9.61 16.61
N ARG A 85 -6.47 8.85 17.59
CA ARG A 85 -6.64 7.40 17.41
C ARG A 85 -7.52 7.15 16.18
N PRO A 86 -7.10 6.27 15.25
CA PRO A 86 -7.89 5.97 14.07
C PRO A 86 -9.27 5.43 14.46
N SER A 87 -10.29 5.75 13.66
CA SER A 87 -11.61 5.12 13.77
C SER A 87 -11.46 3.60 13.69
N SER A 88 -12.42 2.85 14.23
CA SER A 88 -12.41 1.38 14.12
C SER A 88 -12.37 0.91 12.66
N PHE A 89 -12.97 1.68 11.74
CA PHE A 89 -12.89 1.46 10.31
C PHE A 89 -11.47 1.66 9.76
N LEU A 90 -10.82 2.79 10.07
CA LEU A 90 -9.45 3.06 9.61
C LEU A 90 -8.45 2.04 10.17
N ALA A 91 -8.58 1.66 11.44
CA ALA A 91 -7.73 0.63 12.03
C ALA A 91 -7.90 -0.73 11.31
N ALA A 92 -9.13 -1.13 11.00
CA ALA A 92 -9.39 -2.35 10.24
C ALA A 92 -8.82 -2.26 8.81
N LEU A 93 -8.90 -1.09 8.18
CA LEU A 93 -8.33 -0.83 6.87
C LEU A 93 -6.81 -0.93 6.88
N ASP A 94 -6.14 -0.31 7.86
CA ASP A 94 -4.69 -0.35 8.01
C ASP A 94 -4.20 -1.79 8.28
N ILE A 95 -4.94 -2.57 9.08
CA ILE A 95 -4.66 -4.01 9.25
C ILE A 95 -4.76 -4.75 7.91
N ALA A 96 -5.80 -4.48 7.11
CA ALA A 96 -5.95 -5.11 5.80
C ALA A 96 -4.82 -4.71 4.84
N VAL A 97 -4.42 -3.43 4.84
CA VAL A 97 -3.27 -2.92 4.06
C VAL A 97 -1.99 -3.62 4.48
N ALA A 98 -1.74 -3.79 5.78
CA ALA A 98 -0.56 -4.50 6.28
C ALA A 98 -0.55 -5.97 5.84
N ILE A 99 -1.68 -6.67 5.91
CA ILE A 99 -1.79 -8.08 5.47
C ILE A 99 -1.53 -8.20 3.96
N VAL A 100 -2.16 -7.35 3.15
CA VAL A 100 -1.98 -7.35 1.68
C VAL A 100 -0.56 -6.96 1.30
N GLY A 101 0.03 -5.96 1.98
CA GLY A 101 1.41 -5.54 1.79
C GLY A 101 2.40 -6.66 2.12
N ALA A 102 2.22 -7.37 3.23
CA ALA A 102 3.04 -8.53 3.58
C ALA A 102 2.90 -9.66 2.55
N ALA A 103 1.68 -9.91 2.06
CA ALA A 103 1.44 -10.88 0.98
C ALA A 103 2.14 -10.46 -0.33
N LEU A 104 2.20 -9.17 -0.64
CA LEU A 104 2.95 -8.65 -1.79
C LEU A 104 4.45 -8.90 -1.65
N VAL A 105 5.03 -8.58 -0.49
CA VAL A 105 6.45 -8.85 -0.19
C VAL A 105 6.76 -10.33 -0.37
N TRP A 106 5.96 -11.20 0.23
CA TRP A 106 6.11 -12.65 0.11
C TRP A 106 6.01 -13.12 -1.36
N SER A 107 5.02 -12.62 -2.10
CA SER A 107 4.86 -12.95 -3.51
C SER A 107 6.05 -12.50 -4.35
N GLY A 108 6.62 -11.33 -4.03
CA GLY A 108 7.77 -10.78 -4.74
C GLY A 108 9.04 -11.57 -4.48
N PHE A 109 9.25 -12.02 -3.25
CA PHE A 109 10.36 -12.89 -2.88
C PHE A 109 10.31 -14.23 -3.64
N ARG A 110 9.14 -14.89 -3.67
CA ARG A 110 8.97 -16.13 -4.46
C ARG A 110 9.19 -15.93 -5.94
N THR A 111 8.81 -14.76 -6.47
CA THR A 111 8.99 -14.46 -7.90
C THR A 111 10.48 -14.31 -8.23
N ARG A 112 11.28 -13.68 -7.36
CA ARG A 112 12.74 -13.58 -7.56
C ARG A 112 13.44 -14.93 -7.51
N ALA A 113 13.03 -15.83 -6.61
CA ALA A 113 13.61 -17.16 -6.48
C ALA A 113 13.45 -18.05 -7.73
N VAL A 114 12.54 -17.71 -8.66
CA VAL A 114 12.33 -18.45 -9.92
C VAL A 114 13.20 -17.91 -11.07
N PHE A 115 13.68 -16.67 -10.97
CA PHE A 115 14.47 -16.00 -12.03
C PHE A 115 15.94 -15.79 -11.65
N ALA A 116 16.36 -16.26 -10.47
CA ALA A 116 17.75 -16.29 -10.00
C ALA A 116 18.32 -17.69 -10.26
#